data_AF-A0A955PER3-F1
#
_entry.id   AF-A0A955PER3-F1
#
_cell.length_a   1.000
_cell.length_b   1.000
_cell.length_c   1.000
_cell.angle_alpha   90.00
_cell.angle_beta   90.00
_cell.angle_gamma   90.00
#
_symmetry.space_group_name_H-M   'P 1'
#
loop_
_entity.id
_entity.type
_entity.pdbx_description
1 polymer ?
#
loop_
_entity_poly.entity_id
_entity_poly.type
_entity_poly.pdbx_seq_one_letter_code
_entity_poly.pdbx_strand_id
1 'polypeptide(L)'
;MKHLHPLVPSLFLTLPLIALSAFSADWPNYHGPNQDGVSYESGWSLDWKTDPPDMLWKTNVGRGFSSVTVANDRLFTMGFKKDLDSIYCLDAETGKEIWSYSYP
;
A
#
# COMPACT_ATOMS: atom_id res chain seq x y z
N MET A 1 31.47 33.27 -50.93
CA MET A 1 30.11 33.55 -50.41
C MET A 1 29.81 32.49 -49.37
N LYS A 2 29.75 32.89 -48.08
CA LYS A 2 29.67 31.97 -46.94
C LYS A 2 28.18 31.72 -46.64
N HIS A 3 27.70 30.51 -46.86
CA HIS A 3 26.34 30.12 -46.51
C HIS A 3 26.29 29.79 -45.01
N LEU A 4 25.65 30.66 -44.23
CA LEU A 4 25.36 30.46 -42.81
C LEU A 4 24.03 29.71 -42.71
N HIS A 5 24.03 28.49 -42.17
CA HIS A 5 22.80 27.80 -41.78
C HIS A 5 22.36 28.30 -40.39
N PRO A 6 21.10 28.74 -40.20
CA PRO A 6 20.62 29.12 -38.89
C PRO A 6 20.36 27.85 -38.05
N LEU A 7 21.03 27.76 -36.90
CA LEU A 7 20.76 26.75 -35.89
C LEU A 7 19.44 27.11 -35.19
N VAL A 8 18.38 26.35 -35.46
CA VAL A 8 17.14 26.41 -34.67
C VAL A 8 17.42 25.65 -33.37
N PRO A 9 17.31 26.28 -32.18
CA PRO A 9 17.49 25.57 -30.93
C PRO A 9 16.24 24.72 -30.68
N SER A 10 16.37 23.39 -30.82
CA SER A 10 15.34 22.44 -30.41
C SER A 10 15.15 22.52 -28.91
N LEU A 11 14.11 23.23 -28.48
CA LEU A 11 13.66 23.29 -27.09
C LEU A 11 13.06 21.93 -26.73
N PHE A 12 13.85 21.06 -26.08
CA PHE A 12 13.33 19.83 -25.49
C PHE A 12 12.45 20.20 -24.30
N LEU A 13 11.13 20.17 -24.50
CA LEU A 13 10.15 20.34 -23.44
C LEU A 13 10.16 19.08 -22.57
N THR A 14 10.88 19.08 -21.45
CA THR A 14 10.83 18.00 -20.46
C THR A 14 9.50 18.07 -19.73
N LEU A 15 8.56 17.20 -20.09
CA LEU A 15 7.30 17.03 -19.39
C LEU A 15 7.58 16.41 -18.00
N PRO A 16 7.15 17.02 -16.88
CA PRO A 16 7.36 16.44 -15.57
C PRO A 16 6.49 15.18 -15.45
N LEU A 17 7.12 14.06 -15.07
CA LEU A 17 6.43 12.81 -14.78
C LEU A 17 5.70 12.97 -13.44
N ILE A 18 4.43 13.36 -13.49
CA ILE A 18 3.56 13.37 -12.32
C ILE A 18 3.25 11.91 -12.00
N ALA A 19 3.80 11.40 -10.91
CA ALA A 19 3.41 10.11 -10.37
C ALA A 19 1.94 10.21 -9.92
N LEU A 20 1.06 9.47 -10.60
CA LEU A 20 -0.31 9.29 -10.14
C LEU A 20 -0.27 8.37 -8.91
N SER A 21 -0.38 8.95 -7.72
CA SER A 21 -0.66 8.19 -6.51
C SER A 21 -2.08 7.64 -6.62
N ALA A 22 -2.22 6.32 -6.57
CA ALA A 22 -3.53 5.70 -6.39
C ALA A 22 -4.05 6.06 -4.99
N PHE A 23 -5.24 6.64 -4.91
CA PHE A 23 -5.90 6.88 -3.63
C PHE A 23 -6.69 5.63 -3.25
N SER A 24 -6.35 5.02 -2.12
CA SER A 24 -7.15 3.97 -1.46
C SER A 24 -7.84 4.55 -0.23
N ALA A 25 -9.01 4.02 0.13
CA ALA A 25 -9.70 4.46 1.33
C ALA A 25 -9.06 3.84 2.59
N ASP A 26 -8.97 4.63 3.66
CA ASP A 26 -8.59 4.10 4.97
C ASP A 26 -9.64 3.09 5.47
N TRP A 27 -9.16 2.07 6.19
CA TRP A 27 -9.97 1.04 6.86
C TRP A 27 -9.68 1.04 8.38
N PRO A 28 -10.08 2.09 9.11
CA PRO A 28 -9.57 2.34 10.46
C PRO A 28 -10.22 1.49 11.56
N ASN A 29 -11.36 0.84 11.29
CA ASN A 29 -12.13 0.10 12.28
C ASN A 29 -12.73 -1.20 11.72
N TYR A 30 -13.26 -2.05 12.61
CA TYR A 30 -13.89 -3.31 12.23
C TYR A 30 -15.07 -3.04 11.29
N HIS A 31 -15.11 -3.75 10.15
CA HIS A 31 -16.07 -3.51 9.06
C HIS A 31 -15.92 -2.18 8.31
N GLY A 32 -14.79 -1.48 8.47
CA GLY A 32 -14.41 -0.37 7.62
C GLY A 32 -15.06 0.96 7.98
N PRO A 33 -14.80 2.03 7.21
CA PRO A 33 -15.23 3.38 7.58
C PRO A 33 -16.74 3.53 7.80
N ASN A 34 -17.55 2.70 7.12
CA ASN A 34 -19.00 2.70 7.22
C ASN A 34 -19.56 1.58 8.12
N GLN A 35 -18.71 0.74 8.70
CA GLN A 35 -19.08 -0.42 9.53
C GLN A 35 -20.03 -1.43 8.82
N ASP A 36 -19.94 -1.50 7.49
CA ASP A 36 -20.77 -2.37 6.63
C ASP A 36 -19.98 -3.55 6.04
N GLY A 37 -18.65 -3.55 6.19
CA GLY A 37 -17.76 -4.57 5.65
C GLY A 37 -17.56 -4.47 4.13
N VAL A 38 -17.86 -3.33 3.52
CA VAL A 38 -17.83 -3.14 2.06
C VAL A 38 -16.66 -2.24 1.64
N SER A 39 -15.85 -2.75 0.72
CA SER A 39 -14.86 -1.97 -0.04
C SER A 39 -15.50 -1.48 -1.34
N TYR A 40 -15.35 -0.19 -1.63
CA TYR A 40 -15.92 0.46 -2.83
C TYR A 40 -14.87 0.62 -3.94
N GLU A 41 -13.63 0.22 -3.69
CA GLU A 41 -12.59 0.10 -4.69
C GLU A 41 -13.03 -0.83 -5.84
N SER A 42 -12.52 -0.57 -7.03
CA SER A 42 -12.89 -1.30 -8.25
C SER A 42 -11.69 -1.39 -9.19
N GLY A 43 -11.85 -2.11 -10.32
CA GLY A 43 -10.80 -2.25 -11.33
C GLY A 43 -9.80 -3.38 -11.06
N TRP A 44 -10.04 -4.24 -10.07
CA TRP A 44 -9.30 -5.49 -9.90
C TRP A 44 -9.91 -6.63 -10.71
N SER A 45 -9.06 -7.62 -11.04
CA SER A 45 -9.49 -8.86 -11.67
C SER A 45 -10.31 -9.71 -10.70
N LEU A 46 -11.44 -10.25 -11.17
CA LEU A 46 -12.25 -11.22 -10.45
C LEU A 46 -11.94 -12.67 -10.88
N ASP A 47 -11.14 -12.87 -11.95
CA ASP A 47 -10.75 -14.21 -12.41
C ASP A 47 -9.43 -14.65 -11.77
N TRP A 48 -9.51 -15.06 -10.52
CA TRP A 48 -8.33 -15.54 -9.79
C TRP A 48 -7.86 -16.94 -10.23
N LYS A 49 -8.54 -17.60 -11.18
CA LYS A 49 -8.10 -18.89 -11.71
C LYS A 49 -7.03 -18.72 -12.78
N THR A 50 -7.21 -17.74 -13.66
CA THR A 50 -6.30 -17.49 -14.79
C THR A 50 -5.41 -16.28 -14.56
N ASP A 51 -5.85 -15.35 -13.72
CA ASP A 51 -5.18 -14.07 -13.43
C ASP A 51 -5.22 -13.78 -11.91
N PRO A 52 -4.50 -14.56 -11.09
CA PRO A 52 -4.45 -14.34 -9.65
C PRO A 52 -3.70 -13.04 -9.31
N PRO A 53 -4.07 -12.35 -8.21
CA PRO A 53 -3.34 -11.16 -7.78
C PRO A 53 -1.92 -11.53 -7.35
N ASP A 54 -0.98 -10.63 -7.64
CA ASP A 54 0.40 -10.75 -7.16
C ASP A 54 0.47 -10.59 -5.63
N MET A 55 1.28 -11.44 -4.99
CA MET A 55 1.61 -11.27 -3.58
C MET A 55 2.65 -10.15 -3.43
N LEU A 56 2.19 -8.95 -3.08
CA LEU A 56 3.07 -7.80 -2.89
C LEU A 56 4.04 -7.99 -1.71
N TRP A 57 3.54 -8.47 -0.58
CA TRP A 57 4.34 -8.76 0.61
C TRP A 57 3.66 -9.76 1.54
N LYS A 58 4.44 -10.32 2.47
CA LYS A 58 3.96 -11.19 3.54
C LYS A 58 4.80 -11.00 4.79
N THR A 59 4.14 -10.77 5.92
CA THR A 59 4.78 -10.56 7.22
C THR A 59 4.25 -11.55 8.25
N ASN A 60 5.14 -12.10 9.09
CA ASN A 60 4.78 -13.05 10.14
C ASN A 60 4.69 -12.34 11.50
N VAL A 61 3.48 -12.21 12.03
CA VAL A 61 3.18 -11.58 13.34
C VAL A 61 3.00 -12.60 14.48
N GLY A 62 3.20 -13.90 14.22
CA GLY A 62 2.91 -14.98 15.16
C GLY A 62 1.48 -15.52 15.04
N ARG A 63 0.95 -16.11 16.12
CA ARG A 63 -0.45 -16.57 16.18
C ARG A 63 -1.37 -15.35 16.34
N GLY A 64 -2.49 -15.25 15.65
CA GLY A 64 -3.38 -14.10 15.81
C GLY A 64 -4.81 -14.43 15.44
N PHE A 65 -5.75 -13.81 16.14
CA PHE A 65 -7.20 -13.90 15.88
C PHE A 65 -7.81 -12.53 15.56
N SER A 66 -6.98 -11.50 15.43
CA SER A 66 -7.44 -10.15 15.10
C SER A 66 -7.64 -9.97 13.59
N SER A 67 -8.47 -8.99 13.25
CA SER A 67 -8.47 -8.41 11.90
C SER A 67 -7.25 -7.51 11.69
N VAL A 68 -7.26 -6.76 10.59
CA VAL A 68 -6.31 -5.69 10.28
C VAL A 68 -7.06 -4.38 10.16
N THR A 69 -6.42 -3.27 10.53
CA THR A 69 -6.89 -1.92 10.20
C THR A 69 -5.80 -1.18 9.46
N VAL A 70 -6.18 -0.32 8.51
CA VAL A 70 -5.24 0.46 7.70
C VAL A 70 -5.62 1.92 7.76
N ALA A 71 -4.67 2.79 8.08
CA ALA A 71 -4.86 4.23 8.01
C ALA A 71 -3.52 4.95 7.81
N ASN A 72 -3.50 6.00 6.99
CA ASN A 72 -2.31 6.82 6.74
C ASN A 72 -1.06 5.98 6.37
N ASP A 73 -1.19 5.06 5.42
CA ASP A 73 -0.12 4.16 4.97
C ASP A 73 0.46 3.26 6.08
N ARG A 74 -0.33 2.99 7.13
CA ARG A 74 0.03 2.10 8.22
C ARG A 74 -1.00 1.00 8.35
N LEU A 75 -0.54 -0.24 8.49
CA LEU A 75 -1.37 -1.38 8.85
C LEU A 75 -1.15 -1.73 10.31
N PHE A 76 -2.24 -1.95 11.04
CA PHE A 76 -2.22 -2.38 12.43
C PHE A 76 -2.88 -3.75 12.58
N THR A 77 -2.26 -4.61 13.37
CA THR A 77 -2.83 -5.92 13.70
C THR A 77 -2.26 -6.43 15.03
N MET A 78 -2.83 -7.53 15.53
CA MET A 78 -2.33 -8.21 16.72
C MET A 78 -1.76 -9.58 16.36
N GLY A 79 -0.74 -9.96 17.11
CA GLY A 79 -0.16 -11.29 17.02
C GLY A 79 0.38 -11.73 18.37
N PHE A 80 0.68 -13.00 18.48
CA PHE A 80 1.07 -13.69 19.70
C PHE A 80 2.37 -14.44 19.45
N LYS A 81 3.44 -13.99 20.09
CA LYS A 81 4.80 -14.48 19.89
C LYS A 81 5.54 -14.48 21.22
N LYS A 82 6.31 -15.55 21.48
CA LYS A 82 7.03 -15.73 22.76
C LYS A 82 6.12 -15.59 23.98
N ASP A 83 4.92 -16.16 23.87
CA ASP A 83 3.90 -16.18 24.92
C ASP A 83 3.36 -14.81 25.37
N LEU A 84 3.46 -13.80 24.50
CA LEU A 84 2.92 -12.46 24.72
C LEU A 84 2.04 -12.03 23.55
N ASP A 85 0.95 -11.34 23.88
CA ASP A 85 0.20 -10.56 22.90
C ASP A 85 1.02 -9.34 22.48
N SER A 86 0.96 -9.02 21.20
CA SER A 86 1.73 -7.95 20.58
C SER A 86 0.88 -7.20 19.56
N ILE A 87 0.92 -5.87 19.64
CA ILE A 87 0.38 -4.98 18.62
C ILE A 87 1.50 -4.68 17.64
N TYR A 88 1.23 -4.82 16.34
CA TYR A 88 2.15 -4.49 15.26
C TYR A 88 1.65 -3.30 14.48
N CYS A 89 2.55 -2.38 14.15
CA CYS A 89 2.38 -1.37 13.12
C CYS A 89 3.33 -1.69 11.98
N LEU A 90 2.78 -1.93 10.80
CA LEU A 90 3.51 -2.21 9.58
C LEU A 90 3.32 -1.05 8.59
N ASP A 91 4.32 -0.86 7.75
CA ASP A 91 4.18 -0.07 6.54
C ASP A 91 3.21 -0.78 5.59
N ALA A 92 2.13 -0.11 5.16
CA ALA A 92 1.06 -0.76 4.40
C ALA A 92 1.49 -1.19 2.97
N GLU A 93 2.45 -0.46 2.38
CA GLU A 93 2.94 -0.73 1.03
C GLU A 93 3.95 -1.88 1.02
N THR A 94 4.80 -1.98 2.03
CA THR A 94 5.94 -2.91 2.05
C THR A 94 5.79 -4.08 3.03
N GLY A 95 4.84 -3.99 3.96
CA GLY A 95 4.66 -4.96 5.05
C GLY A 95 5.76 -4.91 6.12
N LYS A 96 6.73 -4.00 6.02
CA LYS A 96 7.83 -3.89 6.98
C LYS A 96 7.31 -3.42 8.34
N GLU A 97 7.79 -4.05 9.40
CA GLU A 97 7.50 -3.60 10.76
C GLU A 97 8.09 -2.20 10.98
N ILE A 98 7.25 -1.28 11.42
CA ILE A 98 7.63 0.08 11.85
C ILE A 98 7.86 0.07 13.36
N TRP A 99 6.92 -0.51 14.10
CA TRP A 99 7.08 -0.77 15.54
C TRP A 99 6.17 -1.92 15.98
N SER A 100 6.50 -2.51 17.13
CA SER A 100 5.62 -3.44 17.83
C SER A 100 5.60 -3.13 19.33
N TYR A 101 4.50 -3.46 20.01
CA TYR A 101 4.37 -3.36 21.45
C TYR A 101 3.80 -4.66 22.02
N SER A 102 4.58 -5.33 22.88
CA SER A 102 4.16 -6.57 23.54
C SER A 102 3.74 -6.30 24.99
N TYR A 103 2.68 -6.97 25.44
CA TYR A 103 2.17 -6.85 26.80
C TYR A 103 1.89 -8.23 27.44
N PRO A 104 1.93 -8.32 28.79
CA PRO A 104 1.72 -9.58 29.53
C PRO A 104 0.30 -10.15 29.41
#